data_AF-A0A3D0SZ85-F1
#
_entry.id   AF-A0A3D0SZ85-F1
#
_cell.length_a   1.000
_cell.length_b   1.000
_cell.length_c   1.000
_cell.angle_alpha   90.00
_cell.angle_beta   90.00
_cell.angle_gamma   90.00
#
_symmetry.space_group_name_H-M   'P 1'
#
loop_
_entity.id
_entity.type
_entity.pdbx_description
1 polymer ?
#
loop_
_entity_poly.entity_id
_entity_poly.type
_entity_poly.pdbx_seq_one_letter_code
_entity_poly.pdbx_strand_id
1 'polypeptide(L)'
;MEFMDKALQLSRAKRQAGLWLLGAAGLFICISVWQTLQPSLSNHTALGLIKMMAEAALVGGLADWFAVSALFRPIPAFKPIPHTNIVARNQRTIAANLAEFVKEKFFHEQAIESLVARSSPAKAMGLWLSQSNNAARLAHYVADSLTGLLNVIDDTPIQQALRRSVDRGLRKIPMAALLAGSLRVMTRDNRHQQLVDKLIDKLAGALQSEETQALIADKLNIWLKTEYRRLEKILP
;
A
#
# COMPACT_ATOMS: atom_id res chain seq x y z
N MET A 1 -22.53 -31.28 4.82
CA MET A 1 -23.85 -31.63 5.38
C MET A 1 -24.58 -30.39 5.90
N GLU A 2 -23.94 -29.53 6.70
CA GLU A 2 -24.52 -28.33 7.32
C GLU A 2 -25.17 -27.30 6.35
N PHE A 3 -24.62 -27.12 5.14
CA PHE A 3 -25.20 -26.22 4.13
C PHE A 3 -26.53 -26.72 3.56
N MET A 4 -26.73 -28.05 3.51
CA MET A 4 -27.96 -28.66 2.99
C MET A 4 -29.12 -28.43 3.96
N ASP A 5 -28.86 -28.45 5.27
CA ASP A 5 -29.84 -28.18 6.32
C ASP A 5 -30.33 -26.73 6.31
N LYS A 6 -29.42 -25.76 6.10
CA LYS A 6 -29.77 -24.33 6.04
C LYS A 6 -30.69 -24.01 4.84
N ALA A 7 -30.45 -24.64 3.69
CA ALA A 7 -31.31 -24.47 2.51
C ALA A 7 -32.73 -25.00 2.76
N LEU A 8 -32.85 -26.16 3.41
CA LEU A 8 -34.13 -26.74 3.78
C LEU A 8 -34.87 -25.88 4.82
N GLN A 9 -34.18 -25.38 5.84
CA GLN A 9 -34.76 -24.46 6.82
C GLN A 9 -35.31 -23.18 6.15
N LEU A 10 -34.56 -22.60 5.21
CA LEU A 10 -34.99 -21.41 4.48
C LEU A 10 -36.26 -21.66 3.64
N SER A 11 -36.36 -22.81 2.97
CA SER A 11 -37.55 -23.16 2.19
C SER A 11 -38.80 -23.32 3.07
N ARG A 12 -38.65 -23.90 4.26
CA ARG A 12 -39.73 -24.07 5.24
C ARG A 12 -40.18 -22.72 5.78
N ALA A 13 -39.25 -21.85 6.16
CA ALA A 13 -39.56 -20.50 6.64
C ALA A 13 -40.29 -19.68 5.56
N LYS A 14 -39.82 -19.70 4.30
CA LYS A 14 -40.50 -19.03 3.18
C LYS A 14 -41.92 -19.55 2.97
N ARG A 15 -42.11 -20.87 3.02
CA ARG A 15 -43.43 -21.48 2.88
C ARG A 15 -44.35 -21.12 4.04
N GLN A 16 -43.86 -21.13 5.27
CA GLN A 16 -44.63 -20.70 6.45
C GLN A 16 -45.02 -19.22 6.37
N ALA A 17 -44.07 -18.34 6.03
CA ALA A 17 -44.37 -16.91 5.84
C ALA A 17 -45.41 -16.68 4.73
N GLY A 18 -45.30 -17.39 3.61
CA GLY A 18 -46.30 -17.35 2.54
C GLY A 18 -47.68 -17.86 2.98
N LEU A 19 -47.73 -18.92 3.78
CA LEU A 19 -48.99 -19.45 4.34
C LEU A 19 -49.65 -18.45 5.30
N TRP A 20 -48.88 -17.78 6.16
CA TRP A 20 -49.41 -16.73 7.04
C TRP A 20 -49.94 -15.53 6.25
N LEU A 21 -49.22 -15.10 5.21
CA LEU A 21 -49.67 -14.02 4.32
C LEU A 21 -50.97 -14.39 3.60
N LEU A 22 -51.05 -15.60 3.03
CA LEU A 22 -52.27 -16.11 2.39
C LEU A 22 -53.43 -16.27 3.39
N GLY A 23 -53.14 -16.70 4.62
CA GLY A 23 -54.12 -16.77 5.70
C GLY A 23 -54.68 -15.40 6.07
N ALA A 24 -53.83 -14.38 6.20
CA ALA A 24 -54.26 -13.01 6.45
C ALA A 24 -55.08 -12.44 5.28
N ALA A 25 -54.65 -12.68 4.03
CA ALA A 25 -55.41 -12.32 2.84
C ALA A 25 -56.79 -13.00 2.79
N GLY A 26 -56.83 -14.31 3.04
CA GLY A 26 -58.07 -15.09 3.09
C GLY A 26 -59.01 -14.61 4.18
N LEU A 27 -58.50 -14.33 5.38
CA LEU A 27 -59.29 -13.80 6.49
C LEU A 27 -59.87 -12.42 6.14
N PHE A 28 -59.06 -11.53 5.56
CA PHE A 28 -59.51 -10.22 5.11
C PHE A 28 -60.62 -10.33 4.04
N ILE A 29 -60.42 -11.17 3.02
CA ILE A 29 -61.40 -11.39 1.95
C ILE A 29 -62.69 -11.99 2.51
N CYS A 30 -62.60 -13.04 3.33
CA CYS A 30 -63.78 -13.71 3.91
C CYS A 30 -64.60 -12.74 4.77
N ILE A 31 -63.97 -11.96 5.64
CA ILE A 31 -64.69 -10.98 6.48
C ILE A 31 -65.28 -9.87 5.62
N SER A 32 -64.55 -9.38 4.61
CA SER A 32 -65.03 -8.34 3.71
C SER A 32 -66.24 -8.81 2.90
N VAL A 33 -66.19 -10.02 2.34
CA VAL A 33 -67.29 -10.64 1.58
C VAL A 33 -68.49 -10.88 2.50
N TRP A 34 -68.29 -11.45 3.69
CA TRP A 34 -69.37 -11.70 4.65
C TRP A 34 -70.10 -10.41 5.05
N GLN A 35 -69.36 -9.32 5.28
CA GLN A 35 -69.94 -7.99 5.56
C GLN A 35 -70.76 -7.44 4.38
N THR A 36 -70.38 -7.73 3.13
CA THR A 36 -71.13 -7.29 1.95
C THR A 36 -72.42 -8.10 1.72
N LEU A 37 -72.45 -9.39 2.07
CA LEU A 37 -73.63 -10.26 1.88
C LEU A 37 -74.67 -10.13 3.01
N GLN A 38 -74.26 -9.76 4.22
CA GLN A 38 -75.16 -9.55 5.36
C GLN A 38 -74.94 -8.18 6.01
N PRO A 39 -75.58 -7.12 5.48
CA PRO A 39 -75.44 -5.76 6.00
C PRO A 39 -75.98 -5.60 7.44
N SER A 40 -76.89 -6.47 7.89
CA SER A 40 -77.52 -6.35 9.22
C SER A 40 -76.58 -6.66 10.39
N LEU A 41 -75.40 -7.26 10.14
CA LEU A 41 -74.39 -7.60 11.14
C LEU A 41 -73.19 -6.63 11.15
N SER A 42 -73.24 -5.53 10.39
CA SER A 42 -72.15 -4.56 10.25
C SER A 42 -71.78 -3.84 11.56
N ASN A 43 -72.67 -3.84 12.55
CA ASN A 43 -72.50 -3.11 13.82
C ASN A 43 -71.64 -3.84 14.87
N HIS A 44 -71.08 -5.01 14.58
CA HIS A 44 -70.18 -5.68 15.52
C HIS A 44 -68.75 -5.12 15.41
N THR A 45 -68.40 -4.21 16.32
CA THR A 45 -67.07 -3.57 16.43
C THR A 45 -65.92 -4.58 16.43
N ALA A 46 -66.13 -5.78 17.00
CA ALA A 46 -65.13 -6.86 17.02
C ALA A 46 -64.77 -7.39 15.62
N LEU A 47 -65.75 -7.55 14.73
CA LEU A 47 -65.51 -8.00 13.35
C LEU A 47 -64.76 -6.95 12.53
N GLY A 48 -65.07 -5.67 12.76
CA GLY A 48 -64.32 -4.55 12.17
C GLY A 48 -62.85 -4.53 12.62
N LEU A 49 -62.60 -4.76 13.91
CA LEU A 49 -61.24 -4.79 14.45
C LEU A 49 -60.40 -5.92 13.83
N ILE A 50 -60.97 -7.13 13.71
CA ILE A 50 -60.28 -8.28 13.12
C ILE A 50 -59.99 -8.03 11.63
N LYS A 51 -60.93 -7.41 10.90
CA LYS A 51 -60.71 -7.01 9.50
C LYS A 51 -59.54 -6.03 9.37
N MET A 52 -59.52 -4.98 10.19
CA MET A 52 -58.44 -3.99 10.17
C MET A 52 -57.08 -4.61 10.54
N MET A 53 -57.06 -5.53 11.50
CA MET A 53 -55.85 -6.29 11.84
C MET A 53 -55.38 -7.17 10.68
N ALA A 54 -56.30 -7.86 10.00
CA ALA A 54 -55.97 -8.69 8.84
C ALA A 54 -55.47 -7.84 7.66
N GLU A 55 -56.07 -6.67 7.43
CA GLU A 55 -55.63 -5.70 6.43
C GLU A 55 -54.23 -5.15 6.74
N ALA A 56 -53.99 -4.74 7.98
CA ALA A 56 -52.69 -4.26 8.43
C ALA A 56 -51.61 -5.34 8.32
N ALA A 57 -51.91 -6.59 8.69
CA ALA A 57 -51.00 -7.71 8.55
C ALA A 57 -50.68 -8.03 7.07
N LEU A 58 -51.69 -7.97 6.18
CA LEU A 58 -51.52 -8.19 4.75
C LEU A 58 -50.64 -7.11 4.11
N VAL A 59 -50.95 -5.84 4.35
CA VAL A 59 -50.20 -4.70 3.82
C VAL A 59 -48.79 -4.68 4.39
N GLY A 60 -48.62 -4.92 5.69
CA GLY A 60 -47.32 -5.00 6.34
C GLY A 60 -46.43 -6.11 5.77
N GLY A 61 -47.00 -7.31 5.54
CA GLY A 61 -46.27 -8.42 4.94
C GLY A 61 -45.86 -8.17 3.48
N LEU A 62 -46.73 -7.52 2.70
CA LEU A 62 -46.39 -7.11 1.33
C LEU A 62 -45.32 -6.01 1.30
N ALA A 63 -45.35 -5.07 2.24
CA ALA A 63 -44.36 -4.00 2.34
C ALA A 63 -42.97 -4.53 2.69
N ASP A 64 -42.86 -5.47 3.64
CA ASP A 64 -41.58 -6.10 3.99
C ASP A 64 -41.01 -6.91 2.81
N TRP A 65 -41.85 -7.69 2.12
CA TRP A 65 -41.45 -8.40 0.90
C TRP A 65 -40.94 -7.44 -0.18
N PHE A 66 -41.63 -6.30 -0.38
CA PHE A 66 -41.21 -5.27 -1.31
C PHE A 66 -39.89 -4.63 -0.89
N ALA A 67 -39.70 -4.27 0.38
CA ALA A 67 -38.49 -3.63 0.88
C ALA A 67 -37.24 -4.49 0.66
N VAL A 68 -37.31 -5.78 1.04
CA VAL A 68 -36.19 -6.72 0.86
C VAL A 68 -35.92 -6.96 -0.63
N SER A 69 -36.98 -7.16 -1.42
CA SER A 69 -36.82 -7.40 -2.85
C SER A 69 -36.26 -6.18 -3.57
N ALA A 70 -36.75 -4.97 -3.26
CA ALA A 70 -36.28 -3.71 -3.82
C ALA A 70 -34.85 -3.37 -3.41
N LEU A 71 -34.37 -3.86 -2.26
CA LEU A 71 -33.00 -3.64 -1.84
C LEU A 71 -32.00 -4.48 -2.66
N PHE A 72 -32.34 -5.73 -2.94
CA PHE A 72 -31.39 -6.74 -3.45
C PHE A 72 -31.63 -7.23 -4.89
N ARG A 73 -32.82 -7.03 -5.45
CA ARG A 73 -33.18 -7.60 -6.76
C ARG A 73 -33.95 -6.58 -7.60
N PRO A 74 -33.78 -6.60 -8.93
CA PRO A 74 -34.70 -5.90 -9.82
C PRO A 74 -36.06 -6.57 -9.71
N ILE A 75 -37.12 -5.79 -9.50
CA ILE A 75 -38.49 -6.30 -9.45
C ILE A 75 -39.00 -6.41 -10.90
N PRO A 76 -39.26 -7.62 -11.41
CA PRO A 76 -39.77 -7.81 -12.76
C PRO A 76 -41.27 -7.49 -12.78
N ALA A 77 -41.61 -6.26 -13.11
CA ALA A 77 -42.94 -5.87 -13.58
C ALA A 77 -42.85 -5.54 -15.07
N PHE A 78 -44.00 -5.52 -15.77
CA PHE A 78 -44.09 -5.14 -17.20
C PHE A 78 -43.41 -3.79 -17.49
N LYS A 79 -43.24 -2.94 -16.45
CA LYS A 79 -42.34 -1.79 -16.43
C LYS A 79 -41.45 -1.87 -15.18
N PRO A 80 -40.11 -1.85 -15.32
CA PRO A 80 -39.22 -1.88 -14.15
C PRO A 80 -39.45 -0.63 -13.29
N ILE A 81 -39.74 -0.83 -12.01
CA ILE A 81 -39.88 0.26 -11.05
C ILE A 81 -38.50 0.93 -10.91
N PRO A 82 -38.37 2.23 -11.23
CA PRO A 82 -37.10 2.93 -11.09
C PRO A 82 -36.67 2.93 -9.62
N HIS A 83 -35.35 2.92 -9.37
CA HIS A 83 -34.75 2.92 -8.01
C HIS A 83 -34.97 1.65 -7.18
N THR A 84 -35.24 0.50 -7.80
CA THR A 84 -35.07 -0.82 -7.17
C THR A 84 -33.63 -1.32 -7.35
N ASN A 85 -33.26 -2.39 -6.66
CA ASN A 85 -31.92 -2.95 -6.60
C ASN A 85 -30.86 -1.98 -6.05
N ILE A 86 -31.21 -1.21 -5.00
CA ILE A 86 -30.38 -0.10 -4.49
C ILE A 86 -29.00 -0.59 -4.06
N VAL A 87 -28.91 -1.72 -3.33
CA VAL A 87 -27.64 -2.21 -2.79
C VAL A 87 -26.75 -2.76 -3.90
N ALA A 88 -27.27 -3.59 -4.81
CA ALA A 88 -26.42 -4.13 -5.88
C ALA A 88 -26.01 -3.04 -6.88
N ARG A 89 -26.87 -2.04 -7.12
CA ARG A 89 -26.54 -0.89 -8.00
C ARG A 89 -25.43 -0.01 -7.43
N ASN A 90 -25.43 0.22 -6.11
CA ASN A 90 -24.47 1.11 -5.45
C ASN A 90 -23.36 0.35 -4.68
N GLN A 91 -23.09 -0.91 -5.02
CA GLN A 91 -22.15 -1.77 -4.29
C GLN A 91 -20.76 -1.13 -4.12
N ARG A 92 -20.25 -0.43 -5.14
CA ARG A 92 -18.94 0.25 -5.08
C ARG A 92 -18.91 1.35 -4.03
N THR A 93 -19.93 2.19 -3.99
CA THR A 93 -20.06 3.28 -3.02
C THR A 93 -20.24 2.74 -1.60
N ILE A 94 -21.07 1.71 -1.44
CA ILE A 94 -21.28 1.06 -0.14
C ILE A 94 -19.97 0.43 0.36
N ALA A 95 -19.22 -0.24 -0.52
CA ALA A 95 -17.94 -0.84 -0.16
C ALA A 95 -16.90 0.21 0.25
N ALA A 96 -16.82 1.34 -0.45
CA ALA A 96 -15.93 2.45 -0.09
C ALA A 96 -16.28 3.03 1.28
N ASN A 97 -17.55 3.36 1.51
CA ASN A 97 -18.01 3.90 2.79
C ASN A 97 -17.81 2.91 3.95
N LEU A 98 -18.04 1.61 3.70
CA LEU A 98 -17.80 0.57 4.69
C LEU A 98 -16.30 0.43 5.01
N ALA A 99 -15.43 0.52 4.02
CA ALA A 99 -13.98 0.49 4.23
C ALA A 99 -13.51 1.68 5.08
N GLU A 100 -14.04 2.88 4.82
CA GLU A 100 -13.76 4.07 5.62
C GLU A 100 -14.29 3.93 7.05
N PHE A 101 -15.53 3.47 7.22
CA PHE A 101 -16.09 3.18 8.54
C PHE A 101 -15.26 2.16 9.32
N VAL A 102 -14.83 1.07 8.67
CA VAL A 102 -13.99 0.06 9.31
C VAL A 102 -12.64 0.64 9.71
N LYS A 103 -12.03 1.44 8.84
CA LYS A 103 -10.79 2.16 9.13
C LYS A 103 -10.94 3.06 10.36
N GLU A 104 -11.98 3.89 10.39
CA GLU A 104 -12.20 4.86 11.48
C GLU A 104 -12.56 4.19 12.81
N LYS A 105 -13.41 3.16 12.79
CA LYS A 105 -13.92 2.54 14.02
C LYS A 105 -13.00 1.46 14.56
N PHE A 106 -12.38 0.65 13.70
CA PHE A 106 -11.61 -0.52 14.12
C PHE A 106 -10.09 -0.34 13.97
N PHE A 107 -9.63 0.50 13.05
CA PHE A 107 -8.20 0.73 12.78
C PHE A 107 -7.76 2.15 13.14
N HIS A 108 -8.30 2.69 14.23
CA HIS A 108 -7.73 3.90 14.82
C HIS A 108 -6.41 3.55 15.52
N GLU A 109 -5.48 4.51 15.56
CA GLU A 109 -4.11 4.36 16.05
C GLU A 109 -4.05 3.62 17.40
N GLN A 110 -4.89 4.04 18.36
CA GLN A 110 -4.96 3.46 19.71
C GLN A 110 -5.43 1.99 19.71
N ALA A 111 -6.34 1.59 18.82
CA ALA A 111 -6.76 0.19 18.66
C ALA A 111 -5.63 -0.66 18.08
N ILE A 112 -4.88 -0.14 17.11
CA ILE A 112 -3.74 -0.84 16.52
C ILE A 112 -2.62 -0.99 17.56
N GLU A 113 -2.28 0.08 18.27
CA GLU A 113 -1.26 0.04 19.33
C GLU A 113 -1.61 -0.97 20.41
N SER A 114 -2.86 -0.94 20.91
CA SER A 114 -3.32 -1.88 21.92
C SER A 114 -3.36 -3.33 21.42
N LEU A 115 -3.71 -3.56 20.15
CA LEU A 115 -3.69 -4.88 19.53
C LEU A 115 -2.25 -5.41 19.38
N VAL A 116 -1.33 -4.58 18.91
CA VAL A 116 0.10 -4.94 18.76
C VAL A 116 0.74 -5.19 20.12
N ALA A 117 0.45 -4.36 21.12
CA ALA A 117 0.94 -4.56 22.49
C ALA A 117 0.46 -5.90 23.07
N ARG A 118 -0.82 -6.23 22.90
CA ARG A 118 -1.40 -7.49 23.41
C ARG A 118 -0.89 -8.73 22.66
N SER A 119 -0.80 -8.66 21.33
CA SER A 119 -0.42 -9.80 20.49
C SER A 119 1.09 -10.01 20.36
N SER A 120 1.90 -8.99 20.69
CA SER A 120 3.37 -9.02 20.67
C SER A 120 3.95 -9.81 19.47
N PRO A 121 3.59 -9.44 18.22
CA PRO A 121 3.96 -10.21 17.03
C PRO A 121 5.48 -10.31 16.86
N ALA A 122 6.23 -9.30 17.27
CA ALA A 122 7.69 -9.33 17.27
C ALA A 122 8.25 -10.44 18.17
N LYS A 123 7.64 -10.67 19.35
CA LYS A 123 8.02 -11.76 20.25
C LYS A 123 7.67 -13.11 19.64
N ALA A 124 6.50 -13.24 19.01
CA ALA A 124 6.09 -14.44 18.31
C ALA A 124 7.05 -14.78 17.15
N MET A 125 7.44 -13.78 16.34
CA MET A 125 8.45 -13.94 15.30
C MET A 125 9.81 -14.31 15.87
N GLY A 126 10.24 -13.68 16.97
CA GLY A 126 11.49 -14.00 17.65
C GLY A 126 11.53 -15.44 18.19
N LEU A 127 10.43 -15.91 18.77
CA LEU A 127 10.25 -17.31 19.20
C LEU A 127 10.21 -18.28 18.03
N TRP A 128 9.65 -17.88 16.90
CA TRP A 128 9.65 -18.68 15.69
C TRP A 128 11.07 -18.79 15.10
N LEU A 129 11.81 -17.68 15.08
CA LEU A 129 13.20 -17.59 14.61
C LEU A 129 14.22 -18.21 15.56
N SER A 130 13.92 -18.34 16.85
CA SER A 130 14.83 -19.00 17.79
C SER A 130 14.96 -20.51 17.52
N GLN A 131 14.02 -21.09 16.77
CA GLN A 131 14.15 -22.44 16.25
C GLN A 131 15.13 -22.47 15.07
N SER A 132 16.25 -23.18 15.22
CA SER A 132 17.31 -23.28 14.22
C SER A 132 16.82 -23.70 12.82
N ASN A 133 15.82 -24.58 12.75
CA ASN A 133 15.21 -25.00 11.49
C ASN A 133 14.49 -23.85 10.76
N ASN A 134 13.75 -23.01 11.48
CA ASN A 134 13.00 -21.90 10.88
C ASN A 134 13.95 -20.76 10.46
N ALA A 135 14.95 -20.46 11.29
CA ALA A 135 16.01 -19.52 10.93
C ALA A 135 16.79 -19.97 9.69
N ALA A 136 17.15 -21.26 9.61
CA ALA A 136 17.83 -21.82 8.45
C ALA A 136 16.97 -21.74 7.18
N ARG A 137 15.66 -22.00 7.28
CA ARG A 137 14.73 -21.82 6.16
C ARG A 137 14.67 -20.36 5.69
N LEU A 138 14.51 -19.41 6.62
CA LEU A 138 14.47 -18.00 6.25
C LEU A 138 15.80 -17.54 5.63
N ALA A 139 16.93 -17.97 6.20
CA ALA A 139 18.25 -17.66 5.66
C ALA A 139 18.43 -18.22 4.23
N HIS A 140 17.97 -19.44 3.95
CA HIS A 140 17.96 -19.99 2.60
C HIS A 140 17.12 -19.15 1.65
N TYR A 141 15.87 -18.83 2.02
CA TYR A 141 15.01 -17.99 1.17
C TYR A 141 15.62 -16.63 0.88
N VAL A 142 16.24 -16.00 1.87
CA VAL A 142 16.92 -14.71 1.69
C VAL A 142 18.15 -14.87 0.79
N ALA A 143 18.97 -15.89 1.01
CA ALA A 143 20.15 -16.17 0.19
C ALA A 143 19.78 -16.48 -1.27
N ASP A 144 18.75 -17.28 -1.50
CA ASP A 144 18.24 -17.62 -2.83
C ASP A 144 17.66 -16.38 -3.53
N SER A 145 16.91 -15.55 -2.79
CA SER A 145 16.37 -14.30 -3.33
C SER A 145 17.48 -13.32 -3.69
N LEU A 146 18.51 -13.17 -2.84
CA LEU A 146 19.67 -12.33 -3.14
C LEU A 146 20.46 -12.86 -4.33
N THR A 147 20.66 -14.17 -4.42
CA THR A 147 21.35 -14.80 -5.54
C THR A 147 20.56 -14.61 -6.84
N GLY A 148 19.23 -14.76 -6.79
CA GLY A 148 18.35 -14.45 -7.91
C GLY A 148 18.44 -12.99 -8.33
N LEU A 149 18.45 -12.05 -7.38
CA LEU A 149 18.65 -10.62 -7.67
C LEU A 149 20.03 -10.31 -8.27
N LEU A 150 21.09 -10.93 -7.77
CA LEU A 150 22.45 -10.78 -8.29
C LEU A 150 22.54 -11.29 -9.74
N ASN A 151 21.97 -12.46 -10.03
CA ASN A 151 21.92 -13.00 -11.39
C ASN A 151 21.13 -12.09 -12.35
N VAL A 152 20.04 -11.49 -11.87
CA VAL A 152 19.24 -10.51 -12.62
C VAL A 152 20.01 -9.20 -12.86
N ILE A 153 20.91 -8.80 -11.96
CA ILE A 153 21.77 -7.62 -12.16
C ILE A 153 22.93 -7.93 -13.11
N ASP A 154 23.45 -9.15 -13.10
CA ASP A 154 24.51 -9.59 -14.02
C ASP A 154 24.03 -9.77 -15.47
N ASP A 155 22.72 -9.86 -15.68
CA ASP A 155 22.14 -9.89 -17.02
C ASP A 155 22.47 -8.61 -17.81
N THR A 156 23.08 -8.81 -18.98
CA THR A 156 23.54 -7.74 -19.89
C THR A 156 22.44 -6.71 -20.22
N PRO A 157 21.16 -7.09 -20.43
CA PRO A 157 20.07 -6.13 -20.65
C PRO A 157 19.81 -5.21 -19.45
N ILE A 158 19.96 -5.71 -18.23
CA ILE A 158 19.67 -4.97 -16.99
C ILE A 158 20.82 -4.04 -16.65
N GLN A 159 22.07 -4.46 -16.87
CA GLN A 159 23.22 -3.57 -16.79
C GLN A 159 23.09 -2.38 -17.75
N GLN A 160 22.61 -2.62 -18.98
CA GLN A 160 22.36 -1.54 -19.94
C GLN A 160 21.21 -0.61 -19.48
N ALA A 161 20.12 -1.16 -18.94
CA ALA A 161 19.03 -0.38 -18.40
C ALA A 161 19.45 0.47 -17.19
N LEU A 162 20.26 -0.10 -16.29
CA LEU A 162 20.80 0.59 -15.12
C LEU A 162 21.77 1.70 -15.52
N ARG A 163 22.71 1.42 -16.43
CA ARG A 163 23.61 2.45 -17.00
C ARG A 163 22.84 3.59 -17.65
N ARG A 164 21.80 3.28 -18.44
CA ARG A 164 20.94 4.30 -19.06
C ARG A 164 20.17 5.12 -18.03
N SER A 165 19.74 4.52 -16.92
CA SER A 165 19.04 5.22 -15.83
C SER A 165 19.98 6.11 -15.03
N VAL A 166 21.18 5.62 -14.71
CA VAL A 166 22.24 6.39 -14.04
C VAL A 166 22.70 7.55 -14.93
N ASP A 167 22.94 7.33 -16.22
CA ASP A 167 23.32 8.42 -17.15
C ASP A 167 22.21 9.48 -17.27
N ARG A 168 20.94 9.06 -17.32
CA ARG A 168 19.80 10.01 -17.29
C ARG A 168 19.73 10.79 -15.98
N GLY A 169 20.00 10.16 -14.85
CA GLY A 169 20.02 10.79 -13.54
C GLY A 169 21.16 11.79 -13.41
N LEU A 170 22.37 11.41 -13.84
CA LEU A 170 23.55 12.25 -13.81
C LEU A 170 23.44 13.46 -14.74
N ARG A 171 22.85 13.30 -15.94
CA ARG A 171 22.58 14.43 -16.86
C ARG A 171 21.58 15.45 -16.29
N LYS A 172 20.70 15.04 -15.37
CA LYS A 172 19.76 15.96 -14.70
C LYS A 172 20.42 16.78 -13.59
N ILE A 173 21.58 16.35 -13.10
CA ILE A 173 22.35 17.12 -12.12
C ILE A 173 23.28 18.04 -12.91
N PRO A 174 23.16 19.38 -12.77
CA PRO A 174 24.10 20.31 -13.40
C PRO A 174 25.45 20.22 -12.68
N MET A 175 26.21 19.16 -12.95
CA MET A 175 27.54 18.93 -12.38
C MET A 175 28.48 20.10 -12.64
N ALA A 176 28.34 20.75 -13.80
CA ALA A 176 29.06 21.98 -14.12
C ALA A 176 28.73 23.13 -13.15
N ALA A 177 27.48 23.27 -12.69
CA ALA A 177 27.09 24.31 -11.74
C ALA A 177 27.53 24.00 -10.31
N LEU A 178 27.50 22.72 -9.90
CA LEU A 178 28.02 22.29 -8.60
C LEU A 178 29.54 22.41 -8.53
N LEU A 179 30.24 21.98 -9.58
CA LEU A 179 31.69 22.13 -9.69
C LEU A 179 32.08 23.61 -9.81
N ALA A 180 31.37 24.41 -10.61
CA ALA A 180 31.61 25.86 -10.67
C ALA A 180 31.30 26.56 -9.34
N GLY A 181 30.28 26.11 -8.60
CA GLY A 181 29.96 26.60 -7.27
C GLY A 181 31.07 26.30 -6.26
N SER A 182 31.53 25.05 -6.20
CA SER A 182 32.65 24.64 -5.33
C SER A 182 33.96 25.30 -5.71
N LEU A 183 34.26 25.39 -7.02
CA LEU A 183 35.45 26.08 -7.52
C LEU A 183 35.38 27.57 -7.17
N ARG A 184 34.24 28.23 -7.38
CA ARG A 184 34.04 29.64 -7.03
C ARG A 184 34.15 29.90 -5.53
N VAL A 185 33.72 28.97 -4.66
CA VAL A 185 33.92 29.06 -3.21
C VAL A 185 35.41 28.90 -2.84
N MET A 186 36.16 28.07 -3.55
CA MET A 186 37.62 27.95 -3.38
C MET A 186 38.40 29.15 -3.93
N THR A 187 37.93 29.78 -5.01
CA THR A 187 38.61 30.93 -5.63
C THR A 187 38.23 32.27 -4.97
N ARG A 188 37.06 32.36 -4.35
CA ARG A 188 36.64 33.57 -3.61
C ARG A 188 37.54 33.74 -2.39
N ASP A 189 38.01 34.96 -2.19
CA ASP A 189 38.94 35.39 -1.14
C ASP A 189 40.44 35.04 -1.35
N ASN A 190 40.88 34.67 -2.56
CA ASN A 190 42.30 34.51 -2.90
C ASN A 190 43.07 33.49 -2.01
N ARG A 191 42.35 32.62 -1.29
CA ARG A 191 42.91 31.67 -0.31
C ARG A 191 43.67 30.51 -0.97
N HIS A 192 43.39 30.25 -2.24
CA HIS A 192 44.14 29.30 -3.07
C HIS A 192 45.59 29.76 -3.28
N GLN A 193 45.82 31.06 -3.47
CA GLN A 193 47.16 31.66 -3.51
C GLN A 193 47.89 31.40 -2.18
N GLN A 194 47.24 31.64 -1.04
CA GLN A 194 47.83 31.42 0.29
C GLN A 194 48.17 29.95 0.60
N LEU A 195 47.41 28.98 0.06
CA LEU A 195 47.71 27.57 0.23
C LEU A 195 48.87 27.12 -0.65
N VAL A 196 48.93 27.62 -1.89
CA VAL A 196 50.03 27.36 -2.82
C VAL A 196 51.32 28.01 -2.31
N ASP A 197 51.27 29.25 -1.85
CA ASP A 197 52.42 29.95 -1.26
C ASP A 197 52.96 29.20 -0.04
N LYS A 198 52.09 28.71 0.86
CA LYS A 198 52.51 27.89 2.01
C LYS A 198 53.12 26.55 1.62
N LEU A 199 52.63 25.93 0.54
CA LEU A 199 53.20 24.69 0.01
C LEU A 199 54.57 24.95 -0.62
N ILE A 200 54.71 26.04 -1.38
CA ILE A 200 55.97 26.45 -1.99
C ILE A 200 56.98 26.80 -0.90
N ASP A 201 56.60 27.53 0.15
CA ASP A 201 57.49 27.86 1.28
C ASP A 201 57.94 26.61 2.04
N LYS A 202 57.03 25.65 2.27
CA LYS A 202 57.40 24.37 2.90
C LYS A 202 58.33 23.54 2.02
N LEU A 203 58.07 23.49 0.72
CA LEU A 203 58.91 22.77 -0.23
C LEU A 203 60.27 23.45 -0.38
N ALA A 204 60.33 24.78 -0.41
CA ALA A 204 61.55 25.57 -0.44
C ALA A 204 62.36 25.38 0.84
N GLY A 205 61.72 25.37 2.01
CA GLY A 205 62.36 25.06 3.28
C GLY A 205 62.88 23.61 3.34
N ALA A 206 62.14 22.65 2.79
CA ALA A 206 62.60 21.26 2.67
C ALA A 206 63.80 21.14 1.72
N LEU A 207 63.81 21.88 0.61
CA LEU A 207 64.91 21.96 -0.36
C LEU A 207 66.16 22.66 0.17
N GLN A 208 66.03 23.50 1.20
CA GLN A 208 67.15 24.15 1.90
C GLN A 208 67.80 23.25 2.97
N SER A 209 67.27 22.06 3.22
CA SER A 209 67.94 21.09 4.11
C SER A 209 69.25 20.60 3.49
N GLU A 210 70.31 20.55 4.30
CA GLU A 210 71.65 20.13 3.87
C GLU A 210 71.64 18.72 3.23
N GLU A 211 70.77 17.83 3.73
CA GLU A 211 70.58 16.47 3.21
C GLU A 211 69.96 16.46 1.80
N THR A 212 68.98 17.34 1.53
CA THR A 212 68.33 17.43 0.21
C THR A 212 69.24 18.11 -0.80
N GLN A 213 70.02 19.11 -0.39
CA GLN A 213 71.04 19.73 -1.25
C GLN A 213 72.16 18.73 -1.61
N ALA A 214 72.62 17.92 -0.65
CA ALA A 214 73.61 16.88 -0.90
C ALA A 214 73.09 15.82 -1.88
N LEU A 215 71.82 15.38 -1.73
CA LEU A 215 71.18 14.45 -2.65
C LEU A 215 70.99 15.03 -4.07
N ILE A 216 70.59 16.29 -4.18
CA ILE A 216 70.43 16.96 -5.48
C ILE A 216 71.79 17.16 -6.15
N ALA A 217 72.83 17.54 -5.39
CA ALA A 217 74.19 17.68 -5.90
C ALA A 217 74.77 16.34 -6.40
N ASP A 218 74.55 15.26 -5.66
CA ASP A 218 75.00 13.91 -6.07
C ASP A 218 74.26 13.44 -7.33
N LYS A 219 72.93 13.63 -7.39
CA LYS A 219 72.12 13.30 -8.58
C LYS A 219 72.48 14.16 -9.80
N LEU A 220 72.74 15.45 -9.62
CA LEU A 220 73.21 16.34 -10.69
C LEU A 220 74.58 15.93 -11.20
N ASN A 221 75.51 15.55 -10.32
CA ASN A 221 76.83 15.06 -10.69
C ASN A 221 76.74 13.74 -11.48
N ILE A 222 75.90 12.81 -11.03
CA ILE A 222 75.63 11.56 -11.74
C ILE A 222 75.00 11.84 -13.11
N TRP A 223 74.02 12.76 -13.19
CA TRP A 223 73.35 13.10 -14.44
C TRP A 223 74.28 13.82 -15.44
N LEU A 224 75.11 14.76 -14.97
CA LEU A 224 76.15 15.41 -15.77
C LEU A 224 77.16 14.40 -16.34
N LYS A 225 77.56 13.42 -15.54
CA LYS A 225 78.44 12.33 -15.96
C LYS A 225 77.80 11.38 -16.97
N THR A 226 76.47 11.25 -16.95
CA THR A 226 75.73 10.31 -17.81
C THR A 226 75.38 10.94 -19.16
N GLU A 227 74.95 12.20 -19.19
CA GLU A 227 74.39 12.85 -20.39
C GLU A 227 75.43 13.70 -21.16
N TYR A 228 76.40 14.34 -20.48
CA TYR A 228 77.38 15.23 -21.11
C TYR A 228 78.83 14.86 -20.79
N ARG A 229 79.29 13.72 -21.31
CA ARG A 229 80.69 13.24 -21.21
C ARG A 229 81.76 14.20 -21.75
N ARG A 230 81.37 15.28 -22.45
CA ARG A 230 82.29 16.28 -23.04
C ARG A 230 82.51 17.53 -22.18
N LEU A 231 81.68 17.79 -21.17
CA LEU A 231 81.80 18.99 -20.30
C LEU A 231 82.75 18.78 -19.11
N GLU A 232 83.18 17.55 -18.85
CA GLU A 232 84.14 17.16 -17.80
C GLU A 232 85.52 17.86 -17.95
N LYS A 233 85.84 18.44 -19.11
CA LYS A 233 87.12 19.12 -19.37
C LYS A 233 87.15 20.62 -19.06
N ILE A 234 86.04 21.25 -18.67
CA ILE A 234 85.94 22.73 -18.63
C ILE A 234 85.57 23.32 -17.26
N LEU A 235 85.15 22.53 -16.27
CA LEU A 235 84.87 23.05 -14.92
C LEU A 235 85.74 22.35 -13.86
N PRO A 236 86.39 23.11 -12.95
CA PRO A 236 87.12 22.56 -11.80
C PRO A 236 86.17 21.94 -10.77
#